data_AF-A0A3G9JI21-F1
#
_entry.id   AF-A0A3G9JI21-F1
#
_cell.length_a   1.000
_cell.length_b   1.000
_cell.length_c   1.000
_cell.angle_alpha   90.00
_cell.angle_beta   90.00
_cell.angle_gamma   90.00
#
_symmetry.space_group_name_H-M   'P 1'
#
loop_
_entity.id
_entity.type
_entity.pdbx_description
1 polymer ?
#
loop_
_entity_poly.entity_id
_entity_poly.type
_entity_poly.pdbx_seq_one_letter_code
_entity_poly.pdbx_strand_id
1 'polypeptide(L)'
;MPRWIQAVRKYPLTALLRVFLTVLMIMTTLALFVTLTNSWSKVLTQWPNLGTVRRMKEIGTLISKPAEFGLYAAMGYWVLRELMIVLKGKPSVVFPLLRSVMLFLKRNHTFIGWFILLVAVSHGAFFLFAAKHSLKDLITGLGALTGLVIVSVIGMVFASRKQKKVTTTSQRKWHFSAAILFVVLFLIHLYL
;
A
#
# COMPACT_ATOMS: atom_id res chain seq x y z
N MET A 1 7.43 -32.09 -40.97
CA MET A 1 6.89 -30.89 -40.29
C MET A 1 8.06 -29.99 -39.88
N PRO A 2 8.11 -28.70 -40.28
CA PRO A 2 9.25 -27.82 -40.01
C PRO A 2 9.50 -27.61 -38.51
N ARG A 3 10.77 -27.68 -38.07
CA ARG A 3 11.19 -27.57 -36.66
C ARG A 3 10.74 -26.26 -35.99
N TRP A 4 10.54 -25.18 -36.75
CA TRP A 4 10.07 -23.89 -36.22
C TRP A 4 8.57 -23.89 -35.85
N ILE A 5 7.75 -24.74 -36.49
CA ILE A 5 6.32 -24.89 -36.14
C ILE A 5 6.15 -25.62 -34.80
N GLN A 6 7.09 -26.50 -34.42
CA GLN A 6 7.10 -27.14 -33.10
C GLN A 6 7.56 -26.18 -31.98
N ALA A 7 8.32 -25.13 -32.29
CA ALA A 7 8.75 -24.14 -31.31
C ALA A 7 7.60 -23.19 -30.90
N VAL A 8 6.74 -22.79 -31.84
CA VAL A 8 5.59 -21.91 -31.57
C VAL A 8 4.50 -22.62 -30.74
N ARG A 9 4.35 -23.95 -30.89
CA ARG A 9 3.42 -24.76 -30.07
C ARG A 9 3.91 -24.96 -28.63
N LYS A 10 5.17 -24.65 -28.32
CA LYS A 10 5.84 -24.92 -27.04
C LYS A 10 5.76 -23.76 -26.04
N TYR A 11 5.23 -22.62 -26.45
CA TYR A 11 4.91 -21.50 -25.55
C TYR A 11 3.40 -21.36 -25.46
N PRO A 12 2.75 -22.18 -24.60
CA PRO A 12 1.30 -22.12 -24.45
C PRO A 12 0.96 -20.74 -23.92
N LEU A 13 -0.26 -20.29 -24.20
CA LEU A 13 -0.98 -19.12 -23.67
C LEU A 13 -0.42 -18.44 -22.40
N THR A 14 0.14 -19.22 -21.47
CA THR A 14 0.85 -18.80 -20.26
C THR A 14 2.07 -17.90 -20.48
N ALA A 15 2.83 -18.03 -21.58
CA ALA A 15 3.97 -17.15 -21.88
C ALA A 15 3.50 -15.75 -22.31
N LEU A 16 2.48 -15.69 -23.17
CA LEU A 16 1.82 -14.45 -23.56
C LEU A 16 1.12 -13.80 -22.37
N LEU A 17 0.45 -14.59 -21.53
CA LEU A 17 -0.19 -14.11 -20.30
C LEU A 17 0.83 -13.55 -19.29
N ARG A 18 2.03 -14.13 -19.20
CA ARG A 18 3.13 -13.62 -18.35
C ARG A 18 3.61 -12.26 -18.83
N VAL A 19 3.86 -12.11 -20.13
CA VAL A 19 4.27 -10.82 -20.71
C VAL A 19 3.16 -9.79 -20.49
N PHE A 20 1.91 -10.16 -20.75
CA PHE A 20 0.75 -9.31 -20.55
C PHE A 20 0.60 -8.83 -19.10
N LEU A 21 0.65 -9.73 -18.12
CA LEU A 21 0.51 -9.39 -16.70
C LEU A 21 1.70 -8.56 -16.18
N THR A 22 2.91 -8.82 -16.68
CA THR A 22 4.11 -8.05 -16.30
C THR A 22 4.02 -6.64 -16.87
N VAL A 23 3.62 -6.51 -18.13
CA VAL A 23 3.36 -5.22 -18.77
C VAL A 23 2.22 -4.50 -18.04
N LEU A 24 1.13 -5.17 -17.71
CA LEU A 24 0.01 -4.58 -16.97
C LEU A 24 0.45 -4.06 -15.60
N MET A 25 1.22 -4.85 -14.83
CA MET A 25 1.73 -4.44 -13.52
C MET A 25 2.72 -3.27 -13.63
N ILE A 26 3.62 -3.30 -14.62
CA ILE A 26 4.55 -2.19 -14.88
C ILE A 26 3.77 -0.94 -15.28
N MET A 27 2.79 -1.07 -16.18
CA MET A 27 1.93 0.02 -16.63
C MET A 27 1.09 0.59 -15.48
N THR A 28 0.51 -0.24 -14.61
CA THR A 28 -0.19 0.25 -13.43
C THR A 28 0.76 0.94 -12.48
N THR A 29 1.96 0.40 -12.25
CA THR A 29 2.95 0.99 -11.34
C THR A 29 3.51 2.32 -11.89
N LEU A 30 3.74 2.42 -13.21
CA LEU A 30 4.16 3.65 -13.88
C LEU A 30 3.05 4.68 -13.94
N ALA A 31 1.82 4.28 -14.31
CA ALA A 31 0.66 5.15 -14.27
C ALA A 31 0.44 5.68 -12.84
N LEU A 32 0.61 4.83 -11.83
CA LEU A 32 0.58 5.19 -10.41
C LEU A 32 1.69 6.18 -10.05
N PHE A 33 2.93 5.92 -10.43
CA PHE A 33 4.05 6.82 -10.17
C PHE A 33 3.84 8.19 -10.83
N VAL A 34 3.39 8.21 -12.09
CA VAL A 34 3.06 9.45 -12.83
C VAL A 34 1.89 10.19 -12.18
N THR A 35 0.84 9.50 -11.74
CA THR A 35 -0.24 10.16 -10.99
C THR A 35 0.25 10.72 -9.65
N LEU A 36 1.18 10.05 -8.98
CA LEU A 36 1.76 10.49 -7.71
C LEU A 36 2.60 11.75 -7.91
N THR A 37 3.52 11.76 -8.88
CA THR A 37 4.40 12.90 -9.16
C THR A 37 3.62 14.09 -9.67
N ASN A 38 2.60 13.87 -10.52
CA ASN A 38 1.71 14.93 -10.98
C ASN A 38 0.84 15.50 -9.84
N SER A 39 0.45 14.66 -8.87
CA SER A 39 -0.28 15.10 -7.68
C SER A 39 0.59 15.96 -6.78
N TRP A 40 1.82 15.53 -6.50
CA TRP A 40 2.78 16.28 -5.69
C TRP A 40 3.23 17.60 -6.33
N SER A 41 3.48 17.60 -7.63
CA SER A 41 3.79 18.83 -8.38
C SER A 41 2.65 19.86 -8.27
N LYS A 42 1.38 19.43 -8.36
CA LYS A 42 0.22 20.31 -8.17
C LYS A 42 0.13 20.88 -6.76
N VAL A 43 0.39 20.07 -5.73
CA VAL A 43 0.41 20.55 -4.34
C VAL A 43 1.49 21.62 -4.14
N LEU A 44 2.71 21.37 -4.61
CA LEU A 44 3.84 22.30 -4.44
C LEU A 44 3.63 23.61 -5.20
N THR A 45 3.05 23.56 -6.40
CA THR A 45 2.79 24.75 -7.22
C THR A 45 1.59 25.56 -6.76
N GLN A 46 0.60 24.93 -6.10
CA GLN A 46 -0.61 25.61 -5.62
C GLN A 46 -0.52 26.08 -4.16
N TRP A 47 0.49 25.63 -3.41
CA TRP A 47 0.75 26.01 -2.01
C TRP A 47 0.74 27.53 -1.72
N PRO A 48 1.26 28.42 -2.60
CA PRO A 48 1.24 29.86 -2.34
C PRO A 48 -0.16 30.49 -2.44
N ASN A 49 -1.14 29.82 -3.05
CA ASN A 49 -2.45 30.37 -3.43
C ASN A 49 -3.63 29.60 -2.81
N LEU A 50 -3.51 29.26 -1.52
CA LEU A 50 -4.48 28.43 -0.76
C LEU A 50 -5.85 29.09 -0.50
N GLY A 51 -6.09 30.34 -0.92
CA GLY A 51 -7.22 31.18 -0.48
C GLY A 51 -8.64 30.69 -0.78
N THR A 52 -8.85 29.53 -1.42
CA THR A 52 -10.19 28.98 -1.71
C THR A 52 -10.39 27.60 -1.10
N VAL A 53 -11.50 27.38 -0.39
CA VAL A 53 -11.89 26.10 0.23
C VAL A 53 -11.81 24.91 -0.73
N ARG A 54 -12.17 25.12 -2.01
CA ARG A 54 -12.05 24.10 -3.06
C ARG A 54 -10.60 23.63 -3.29
N ARG A 55 -9.64 24.55 -3.33
CA ARG A 55 -8.21 24.23 -3.50
C ARG A 55 -7.65 23.50 -2.28
N MET A 56 -8.06 23.89 -1.07
CA MET A 56 -7.67 23.18 0.15
C MET A 56 -8.16 21.73 0.16
N LYS A 57 -9.42 21.50 -0.30
CA LYS A 57 -9.97 20.14 -0.45
C LYS A 57 -9.20 19.34 -1.50
N GLU A 58 -8.91 19.93 -2.67
CA GLU A 58 -8.14 19.27 -3.73
C GLU A 58 -6.74 18.88 -3.23
N ILE A 59 -6.00 19.78 -2.58
CA ILE A 59 -4.69 19.49 -1.99
C ILE A 59 -4.78 18.39 -0.93
N GLY A 60 -5.77 18.45 -0.03
CA GLY A 60 -6.00 17.41 0.97
C GLY A 60 -6.15 16.02 0.35
N THR A 61 -6.92 15.91 -0.74
CA THR A 61 -7.09 14.63 -1.48
C THR A 61 -5.83 14.18 -2.22
N LEU A 62 -5.00 15.11 -2.70
CA LEU A 62 -3.73 14.77 -3.35
C LEU A 62 -2.72 14.23 -2.33
N ILE A 63 -2.74 14.75 -1.09
CA ILE A 63 -1.91 14.28 0.01
C ILE A 63 -2.39 12.91 0.51
N SER A 64 -3.71 12.63 0.55
CA SER A 64 -4.22 11.34 1.07
C SER A 64 -3.93 10.16 0.14
N LYS A 65 -4.07 10.33 -1.18
CA LYS A 65 -3.95 9.24 -2.18
C LYS A 65 -2.68 8.38 -2.06
N PRO A 66 -1.47 8.94 -1.86
CA PRO A 66 -0.28 8.16 -1.61
C PRO A 66 -0.38 7.22 -0.39
N ALA A 67 -1.01 7.65 0.70
CA ALA A 67 -1.22 6.80 1.88
C ALA A 67 -2.21 5.66 1.60
N GLU A 68 -3.29 5.95 0.88
CA GLU A 68 -4.27 4.93 0.45
C GLU A 68 -3.60 3.85 -0.40
N PHE A 69 -2.76 4.27 -1.35
CA PHE A 69 -2.00 3.35 -2.18
C PHE A 69 -1.03 2.48 -1.37
N GLY A 70 -0.28 3.08 -0.45
CA GLY A 70 0.61 2.34 0.44
C GLY A 70 -0.16 1.30 1.27
N LEU A 71 -1.35 1.66 1.76
CA LEU A 71 -2.21 0.73 2.49
C LEU A 71 -2.63 -0.46 1.62
N TYR A 72 -3.07 -0.22 0.39
CA TYR A 72 -3.40 -1.31 -0.54
C TYR A 72 -2.20 -2.20 -0.87
N ALA A 73 -1.00 -1.62 -1.03
CA ALA A 73 0.23 -2.40 -1.23
C ALA A 73 0.55 -3.28 -0.01
N ALA A 74 0.36 -2.77 1.22
CA ALA A 74 0.56 -3.51 2.45
C ALA A 74 -0.48 -4.64 2.65
N MET A 75 -1.75 -4.38 2.31
CA MET A 75 -2.80 -5.41 2.32
C MET A 75 -2.56 -6.46 1.23
N GLY A 76 -2.20 -6.04 0.02
CA GLY A 76 -1.87 -6.91 -1.10
C GLY A 76 -0.73 -7.86 -0.78
N TYR A 77 0.28 -7.39 -0.04
CA TYR A 77 1.34 -8.26 0.50
C TYR A 77 0.77 -9.40 1.36
N TRP A 78 -0.15 -9.08 2.27
CA TRP A 78 -0.73 -10.08 3.17
C TRP A 78 -1.58 -11.10 2.40
N VAL A 79 -2.47 -10.64 1.52
CA VAL A 79 -3.28 -11.52 0.65
C VAL A 79 -2.39 -12.43 -0.20
N LEU A 80 -1.34 -11.86 -0.81
CA LEU A 80 -0.40 -12.61 -1.62
C LEU A 80 0.34 -13.67 -0.80
N ARG A 81 0.68 -13.36 0.45
CA ARG A 81 1.28 -14.34 1.36
C ARG A 81 0.34 -15.52 1.63
N GLU A 82 -0.92 -15.28 1.96
CA GLU A 82 -1.89 -16.35 2.24
C GLU A 82 -2.16 -17.19 0.97
N LEU A 83 -2.29 -16.53 -0.18
CA LEU A 83 -2.42 -17.21 -1.47
C LEU A 83 -1.22 -18.14 -1.74
N MET A 84 0.01 -17.67 -1.49
CA MET A 84 1.21 -18.49 -1.67
C MET A 84 1.29 -19.69 -0.71
N ILE A 85 0.70 -19.59 0.49
CA ILE A 85 0.59 -20.73 1.42
C ILE A 85 -0.39 -21.77 0.89
N VAL A 86 -1.55 -21.34 0.40
CA VAL A 86 -2.58 -22.21 -0.18
C VAL A 86 -2.08 -22.90 -1.46
N LEU A 87 -1.24 -22.21 -2.25
CA LEU A 87 -0.68 -22.75 -3.49
C LEU A 87 0.62 -23.57 -3.28
N LYS A 88 1.09 -23.72 -2.05
CA LYS A 88 2.32 -24.46 -1.74
C LYS A 88 2.20 -25.92 -2.24
N GLY A 89 3.09 -26.32 -3.14
CA GLY A 89 3.11 -27.68 -3.73
C GLY A 89 2.45 -27.80 -5.11
N LYS A 90 1.85 -26.74 -5.65
CA LYS A 90 1.30 -26.74 -7.01
C LYS A 90 2.33 -26.24 -8.03
N PRO A 91 2.65 -26.98 -9.11
CA PRO A 91 3.58 -26.54 -10.14
C PRO A 91 2.90 -25.52 -11.07
N SER A 92 2.61 -24.32 -10.56
CA SER A 92 2.03 -23.26 -11.39
C SER A 92 3.10 -22.37 -12.01
N VAL A 93 2.89 -22.03 -13.27
CA VAL A 93 3.73 -21.16 -14.09
C VAL A 93 3.68 -19.69 -13.61
N VAL A 94 2.73 -19.34 -12.74
CA VAL A 94 2.53 -17.99 -12.15
C VAL A 94 3.38 -17.78 -10.88
N PHE A 95 3.90 -18.87 -10.30
CA PHE A 95 4.66 -18.85 -9.04
C PHE A 95 5.90 -17.94 -9.04
N PRO A 96 6.70 -17.82 -10.13
CA PRO A 96 7.90 -16.98 -10.10
C PRO A 96 7.60 -15.49 -9.96
N LEU A 97 6.61 -14.97 -10.70
CA LEU A 97 6.25 -13.55 -10.67
C LEU A 97 5.62 -13.18 -9.32
N LEU A 98 4.63 -13.96 -8.85
CA LEU A 98 4.01 -13.76 -7.54
C LEU A 98 5.02 -13.83 -6.41
N ARG A 99 6.00 -14.74 -6.50
CA ARG A 99 7.10 -14.83 -5.55
C ARG A 99 7.98 -13.60 -5.58
N SER A 100 8.35 -13.08 -6.75
CA SER A 100 9.15 -11.85 -6.87
C SER A 100 8.42 -10.64 -6.29
N VAL A 101 7.13 -10.46 -6.61
CA VAL A 101 6.30 -9.38 -6.05
C VAL A 101 6.17 -9.53 -4.53
N MET A 102 5.92 -10.75 -4.03
CA MET A 102 5.84 -11.02 -2.60
C MET A 102 7.17 -10.70 -1.89
N LEU A 103 8.31 -11.06 -2.47
CA LEU A 103 9.62 -10.77 -1.91
C LEU A 103 9.91 -9.27 -1.91
N PHE A 104 9.56 -8.57 -2.99
CA PHE A 104 9.65 -7.12 -3.08
C PHE A 104 8.82 -6.43 -2.00
N LEU A 105 7.54 -6.78 -1.90
CA LEU A 105 6.64 -6.22 -0.89
C LEU A 105 7.10 -6.56 0.52
N LYS A 106 7.53 -7.80 0.78
CA LYS A 106 8.08 -8.20 2.09
C LYS A 106 9.31 -7.39 2.48
N ARG A 107 10.22 -7.16 1.53
CA ARG A 107 11.47 -6.41 1.77
C ARG A 107 11.19 -4.93 2.05
N ASN A 108 10.20 -4.37 1.35
CA ASN A 108 9.85 -2.95 1.45
C ASN A 108 8.69 -2.65 2.41
N HIS A 109 8.06 -3.65 3.02
CA HIS A 109 6.88 -3.48 3.87
C HIS A 109 7.11 -2.45 4.99
N THR A 110 8.27 -2.50 5.66
CA THR A 110 8.61 -1.52 6.71
C THR A 110 8.73 -0.11 6.15
N PHE A 111 9.37 0.05 4.98
CA PHE A 111 9.49 1.34 4.30
C PHE A 111 8.12 1.89 3.88
N ILE A 112 7.27 1.03 3.31
CA ILE A 112 5.89 1.36 2.95
C ILE A 112 5.12 1.81 4.20
N GLY A 113 5.25 1.12 5.33
CA GLY A 113 4.62 1.51 6.59
C GLY A 113 5.03 2.90 7.07
N TRP A 114 6.33 3.20 7.05
CA TRP A 114 6.84 4.54 7.38
C TRP A 114 6.34 5.62 6.43
N PHE A 115 6.29 5.32 5.14
CA PHE A 115 5.76 6.23 4.14
C PHE A 115 4.29 6.55 4.38
N ILE A 116 3.45 5.54 4.62
CA ILE A 116 2.02 5.74 4.95
C ILE A 116 1.89 6.59 6.21
N LEU A 117 2.66 6.31 7.26
CA LEU A 117 2.62 7.07 8.51
C LEU A 117 3.00 8.53 8.29
N LEU A 118 4.08 8.81 7.55
CA LEU A 118 4.50 10.17 7.24
C LEU A 118 3.40 10.94 6.51
N VAL A 119 2.84 10.33 5.45
CA VAL A 119 1.77 10.95 4.65
C VAL A 119 0.50 11.16 5.49
N ALA A 120 0.12 10.20 6.33
CA ALA A 120 -1.05 10.32 7.21
C ALA A 120 -0.87 11.42 8.26
N VAL A 121 0.33 11.57 8.84
CA VAL A 121 0.66 12.67 9.76
C VAL A 121 0.62 14.02 9.04
N SER A 122 1.21 14.11 7.85
CA SER A 122 1.14 15.33 7.03
C SER A 122 -0.29 15.69 6.64
N HIS A 123 -1.11 14.70 6.29
CA HIS A 123 -2.53 14.88 6.00
C HIS A 123 -3.28 15.37 7.24
N GLY A 124 -3.09 14.72 8.40
CA GLY A 124 -3.71 15.15 9.65
C GLY A 124 -3.30 16.56 10.06
N ALA A 125 -2.01 16.90 9.96
CA ALA A 125 -1.53 18.24 10.25
C ALA A 125 -2.13 19.29 9.31
N PHE A 126 -2.20 19.00 8.00
CA PHE A 126 -2.85 19.89 7.03
C PHE A 126 -4.31 20.16 7.41
N PHE A 127 -5.08 19.13 7.78
CA PHE A 127 -6.47 19.29 8.19
C PHE A 127 -6.62 20.04 9.52
N LEU A 128 -5.71 19.87 10.48
CA LEU A 128 -5.76 20.60 11.75
C LEU A 128 -5.52 22.10 11.60
N PHE A 129 -4.63 22.52 10.69
CA PHE A 129 -4.20 23.92 10.58
C PHE A 129 -4.84 24.69 9.43
N ALA A 130 -5.21 24.03 8.33
CA ALA A 130 -5.50 24.71 7.07
C ALA A 130 -6.96 24.66 6.63
N ALA A 131 -7.82 23.81 7.20
CA ALA A 131 -9.17 23.67 6.66
C ALA A 131 -10.27 23.55 7.73
N LYS A 132 -11.46 24.05 7.36
CA LYS A 132 -12.68 23.92 8.16
C LYS A 132 -13.25 22.54 7.94
N HIS A 133 -13.35 21.77 9.01
CA HIS A 133 -13.85 20.39 8.99
C HIS A 133 -15.00 20.20 9.94
N SER A 134 -15.83 19.20 9.65
CA SER A 134 -16.81 18.77 10.62
C SER A 134 -16.10 18.08 11.79
N LEU A 135 -16.68 18.19 13.00
CA LEU A 135 -16.18 17.48 14.17
C LEU A 135 -16.12 15.96 13.91
N LYS A 136 -17.04 15.45 13.08
CA LYS A 136 -17.11 14.05 12.67
C LYS A 136 -15.86 13.62 11.89
N ASP A 137 -15.44 14.39 10.88
CA ASP A 137 -14.25 14.09 10.05
C ASP A 137 -12.98 14.08 10.91
N LEU A 138 -12.91 14.98 11.88
CA LEU A 138 -11.78 15.09 12.80
C LEU A 138 -11.70 13.88 13.74
N ILE A 139 -12.84 13.43 14.30
CA ILE A 139 -12.89 12.25 15.17
C ILE A 139 -12.54 10.98 14.39
N THR A 140 -13.14 10.77 13.21
CA THR A 140 -12.87 9.57 12.41
C THR A 140 -11.42 9.55 11.91
N GLY A 141 -10.89 10.71 11.50
CA GLY A 141 -9.50 10.86 11.05
C GLY A 141 -8.48 10.62 12.17
N LEU A 142 -8.72 11.17 13.37
CA LEU A 142 -7.91 10.88 14.54
C LEU A 142 -7.96 9.40 14.90
N GLY A 143 -9.13 8.77 14.86
CA GLY A 143 -9.27 7.33 15.07
C GLY A 143 -8.40 6.51 14.11
N ALA A 144 -8.47 6.79 12.82
CA ALA A 144 -7.65 6.12 11.81
C ALA A 144 -6.15 6.35 12.04
N LEU A 145 -5.74 7.60 12.35
CA LEU A 145 -4.34 7.94 12.64
C LEU A 145 -3.83 7.20 13.89
N THR A 146 -4.62 7.16 14.97
CA THR A 146 -4.28 6.41 16.18
C THR A 146 -4.11 4.92 15.88
N GLY A 147 -5.01 4.33 15.10
CA GLY A 147 -4.88 2.94 14.64
C GLY A 147 -3.56 2.69 13.90
N LEU A 148 -3.19 3.58 12.98
CA LEU A 148 -1.95 3.50 12.22
C LEU A 148 -0.70 3.64 13.11
N VAL A 149 -0.74 4.54 14.09
CA VAL A 149 0.34 4.71 15.08
C VAL A 149 0.51 3.43 15.90
N ILE A 150 -0.58 2.83 16.39
CA ILE A 150 -0.53 1.57 17.15
C ILE A 150 0.11 0.46 16.31
N VAL A 151 -0.32 0.29 15.05
CA VAL A 151 0.25 -0.72 14.13
C VAL A 151 1.74 -0.49 13.91
N SER A 152 2.12 0.77 13.70
CA SER A 152 3.52 1.18 13.48
C SER A 152 4.40 0.91 14.70
N VAL A 153 3.94 1.25 15.90
CA VAL A 153 4.65 1.01 17.16
C VAL A 153 4.84 -0.49 17.40
N ILE A 154 3.78 -1.30 17.24
CA ILE A 154 3.88 -2.76 17.38
C ILE A 154 4.87 -3.32 16.33
N GLY A 155 4.81 -2.83 15.09
CA GLY A 155 5.72 -3.21 14.01
C GLY A 155 7.18 -2.89 14.32
N MET A 156 7.45 -1.71 14.91
CA MET A 156 8.78 -1.30 15.35
C MET A 156 9.30 -2.19 16.47
N VAL A 157 8.50 -2.42 17.52
CA VAL A 157 8.87 -3.32 18.62
C VAL A 157 9.19 -4.71 18.10
N PHE A 158 8.42 -5.22 17.14
CA PHE A 158 8.68 -6.49 16.49
C PHE A 158 10.00 -6.50 15.71
N ALA A 159 10.31 -5.43 14.96
CA ALA A 159 11.57 -5.29 14.23
C ALA A 159 12.78 -5.28 15.16
N SER A 160 12.72 -4.53 16.28
CA SER A 160 13.80 -4.46 17.27
C SER A 160 14.04 -5.79 17.98
N ARG A 161 13.01 -6.59 18.23
CA ARG A 161 13.16 -7.92 18.86
C ARG A 161 13.65 -9.00 17.91
N LYS A 162 13.35 -8.89 16.61
CA LYS A 162 13.90 -9.76 15.57
C LYS A 162 15.42 -9.73 15.52
N GLN A 163 16.03 -8.55 15.70
CA GLN A 163 17.48 -8.41 15.76
C GLN A 163 18.08 -9.20 16.93
N LYS A 164 17.33 -9.34 18.03
CA LYS A 164 17.72 -10.12 19.22
C LYS A 164 17.37 -11.61 19.13
N LYS A 165 16.88 -12.11 17.97
CA LYS A 165 16.37 -13.49 17.75
C LYS A 165 15.25 -13.95 18.69
N VAL A 166 14.67 -13.05 19.50
CA VAL A 166 13.54 -13.36 20.40
C VAL A 166 12.24 -13.08 19.65
N THR A 167 11.94 -13.89 18.63
CA THR A 167 10.68 -13.74 17.88
C THR A 167 9.62 -14.65 18.45
N THR A 168 8.57 -14.09 19.05
CA THR A 168 7.42 -14.88 19.49
C THR A 168 6.30 -14.81 18.46
N THR A 169 5.67 -15.96 18.19
CA THR A 169 4.47 -16.08 17.33
C THR A 169 3.32 -15.17 17.80
N SER A 170 3.29 -14.84 19.09
CA SER A 170 2.33 -13.92 19.71
C SER A 170 2.40 -12.49 19.13
N GLN A 171 3.59 -11.91 18.97
CA GLN A 171 3.73 -10.53 18.46
C GLN A 171 3.18 -10.35 17.05
N ARG A 172 3.28 -11.40 16.23
CA ARG A 172 2.74 -11.40 14.88
C ARG A 172 1.20 -11.36 14.89
N LYS A 173 0.56 -12.04 15.84
CA LYS A 173 -0.89 -11.98 16.04
C LYS A 173 -1.31 -10.57 16.45
N TRP A 174 -0.59 -9.95 17.40
CA TRP A 174 -0.87 -8.58 17.83
C TRP A 174 -0.76 -7.55 16.70
N HIS A 175 0.31 -7.60 15.90
CA HIS A 175 0.46 -6.70 14.76
C HIS A 175 -0.66 -6.88 13.74
N PHE A 176 -1.05 -8.14 13.48
CA PHE A 176 -2.14 -8.45 12.57
C PHE A 176 -3.50 -7.96 13.08
N SER A 177 -3.83 -8.21 14.35
CA SER A 177 -5.07 -7.71 14.96
C SER A 177 -5.14 -6.18 14.95
N ALA A 178 -4.03 -5.51 15.26
CA ALA A 178 -3.94 -4.06 15.17
C ALA A 178 -4.12 -3.57 13.72
N ALA A 179 -3.56 -4.28 12.73
CA ALA A 179 -3.72 -3.92 11.32
C ALA A 179 -5.17 -4.06 10.85
N ILE A 180 -5.90 -5.09 11.29
CA ILE A 180 -7.34 -5.23 11.02
C ILE A 180 -8.11 -4.05 11.62
N LEU A 181 -7.86 -3.74 12.90
CA LEU A 181 -8.51 -2.61 13.57
C LEU A 181 -8.26 -1.29 12.83
N PHE A 182 -7.01 -1.05 12.41
CA PHE A 182 -6.66 0.11 11.62
C PHE A 182 -7.42 0.16 10.28
N VAL A 183 -7.51 -0.96 9.54
CA VAL A 183 -8.26 -1.01 8.28
C VAL A 183 -9.74 -0.65 8.51
N VAL A 184 -10.35 -1.16 9.58
CA VAL A 184 -11.75 -0.81 9.92
C VAL A 184 -11.88 0.69 10.20
N LEU A 185 -11.01 1.26 11.03
CA LEU A 185 -11.03 2.70 11.36
C LEU A 185 -10.79 3.57 10.11
N PHE A 186 -9.87 3.14 9.24
CA PHE A 186 -9.58 3.80 7.97
C PHE A 186 -10.79 3.78 7.02
N LEU A 187 -11.48 2.64 6.90
CA LEU A 187 -12.70 2.54 6.08
C LEU A 187 -13.82 3.43 6.63
N ILE A 188 -13.99 3.47 7.97
CA ILE A 188 -14.94 4.39 8.60
C ILE A 188 -14.60 5.84 8.21
N HIS A 189 -13.33 6.25 8.30
CA HIS A 189 -12.93 7.60 7.92
C HIS A 189 -13.13 7.91 6.42
N LEU A 190 -13.00 6.91 5.54
CA LEU A 190 -13.12 7.10 4.09
C LEU A 190 -14.58 7.23 3.63
N TYR A 191 -15.52 6.55 4.31
CA TYR A 191 -16.92 6.46 3.88
C TYR A 191 -17.91 7.24 4.74
N LEU A 192 -17.48 7.78 5.89
CA LEU A 192 -18.35 8.43 6.87
C LEU A 192 -18.03 9.92 7.02
#